data_AF-G6XIZ0-F1
#
_entry.id   AF-G6XIZ0-F1
#
_cell.length_a   1.000
_cell.length_b   1.000
_cell.length_c   1.000
_cell.angle_alpha   90.00
_cell.angle_beta   90.00
_cell.angle_gamma   90.00
#
_symmetry.space_group_name_H-M   'P 1'
#
loop_
_entity.id
_entity.type
_entity.pdbx_description
1 polymer ?
#
loop_
_entity_poly.entity_id
_entity_poly.type
_entity_poly.pdbx_seq_one_letter_code
_entity_poly.pdbx_strand_id
1 'polypeptide(L)'
;MLSDLLQTLQRQFGTVILLEAHSMPPLPYSRTCDVVLGDRHGQSCAPELTAFLEKKLMYQGYAVRRNIPYAGGYITSHYGKPVQGIHAIQLEICRQRYLNLGTMTVSRNFEKVQQDMTSLVAALAEFLKHQMLSVPA
;
A
#
# COMPACT_ATOMS: atom_id res chain seq x y z
N MET A 1 -6.95 -18.22 10.28
CA MET A 1 -7.45 -16.85 10.06
C MET A 1 -6.30 -15.94 9.60
N LEU A 2 -6.59 -14.74 9.06
CA LEU A 2 -5.53 -13.79 8.65
C LEU A 2 -4.58 -13.43 9.80
N SER A 3 -5.12 -13.29 11.02
CA SER A 3 -4.33 -13.08 12.25
C SER A 3 -3.22 -14.12 12.43
N ASP A 4 -3.55 -15.40 12.22
CA ASP A 4 -2.64 -16.52 12.52
C ASP A 4 -1.53 -16.60 11.48
N LEU A 5 -1.84 -16.27 10.22
CA LEU A 5 -0.86 -16.16 9.16
C LEU A 5 0.12 -15.02 9.46
N LEU A 6 -0.39 -13.84 9.82
CA LEU A 6 0.47 -12.69 10.15
C LEU A 6 1.36 -12.98 11.36
N GLN A 7 0.83 -13.64 12.40
CA GLN A 7 1.64 -14.03 13.56
C GLN A 7 2.68 -15.09 13.20
N THR A 8 2.33 -16.08 12.37
CA THR A 8 3.28 -17.10 11.90
C THR A 8 4.43 -16.46 11.13
N LEU A 9 4.12 -15.57 10.18
CA LEU A 9 5.14 -14.86 9.40
C LEU A 9 5.97 -13.92 10.27
N GLN A 10 5.35 -13.19 11.20
CA GLN A 10 6.06 -12.31 12.12
C GLN A 10 7.03 -13.10 13.03
N ARG A 11 6.62 -14.27 13.54
CA ARG A 11 7.53 -15.13 14.33
C ARG A 11 8.69 -15.68 13.50
N GLN A 12 8.44 -15.99 12.22
CA GLN A 12 9.46 -16.55 11.34
C GLN A 12 10.46 -15.50 10.85
N PHE A 13 10.01 -14.28 10.55
CA PHE A 13 10.80 -13.26 9.86
C PHE A 13 11.04 -12.00 10.70
N GLY A 14 10.49 -11.89 11.91
CA GLY A 14 10.55 -10.72 12.78
C GLY A 14 9.66 -9.56 12.33
N THR A 15 9.54 -9.34 11.02
CA THR A 15 8.74 -8.27 10.39
C THR A 15 7.84 -8.83 9.29
N VAL A 16 6.61 -8.32 9.19
CA VAL A 16 5.65 -8.64 8.12
C VAL A 16 4.92 -7.38 7.66
N ILE A 17 4.66 -7.28 6.36
CA ILE A 17 3.83 -6.21 5.78
C ILE A 17 2.55 -6.81 5.22
N LEU A 18 1.41 -6.33 5.70
CA LEU A 18 0.10 -6.52 5.12
C LEU A 18 -0.22 -5.35 4.19
N LEU A 19 -0.17 -5.61 2.88
CA LEU A 19 -0.62 -4.66 1.86
C LEU A 19 -2.11 -4.89 1.56
N GLU A 20 -2.95 -3.97 2.00
CA GLU A 20 -4.41 -4.00 1.80
C GLU A 20 -4.76 -3.22 0.53
N ALA A 21 -4.77 -3.89 -0.63
CA ALA A 21 -4.98 -3.26 -1.93
C ALA A 21 -6.48 -3.16 -2.31
N HIS A 22 -6.87 -1.98 -2.78
CA HIS A 22 -8.24 -1.61 -3.14
C HIS A 22 -8.26 -0.74 -4.39
N SER A 23 -9.49 -0.46 -4.86
CA SER A 23 -9.72 0.52 -5.90
C SER A 23 -10.84 1.47 -5.52
N MET A 24 -10.66 2.74 -5.86
CA MET A 24 -11.62 3.81 -5.57
C MET A 24 -12.22 4.39 -6.85
N PRO A 25 -13.47 4.89 -6.84
CA PRO A 25 -13.95 5.75 -7.91
C PRO A 25 -13.10 7.04 -7.97
N PRO A 26 -13.15 7.79 -9.08
CA PRO A 26 -12.51 9.10 -9.15
C PRO A 26 -13.03 9.99 -8.04
N LEU A 27 -12.09 10.70 -7.40
CA LEU A 27 -12.44 11.66 -6.37
C LEU A 27 -12.89 12.99 -7.00
N PRO A 28 -13.68 13.81 -6.27
CA PRO A 28 -14.00 15.17 -6.70
C PRO A 28 -12.74 15.97 -7.02
N TYR A 29 -12.82 16.90 -7.98
CA TYR A 29 -11.68 17.65 -8.52
C TYR A 29 -10.75 18.25 -7.44
N SER A 30 -11.31 18.84 -6.37
CA SER A 30 -10.54 19.43 -5.27
C SER A 30 -9.66 18.45 -4.49
N ARG A 31 -9.92 17.14 -4.60
CA ARG A 31 -9.22 16.06 -3.91
C ARG A 31 -8.66 15.01 -4.87
N THR A 32 -8.59 15.32 -6.15
CA THR A 32 -8.11 14.38 -7.17
C THR A 32 -6.70 13.86 -6.82
N CYS A 33 -6.53 12.56 -7.03
CA CYS A 33 -5.27 11.84 -6.99
C CYS A 33 -5.47 10.48 -7.68
N ASP A 34 -4.36 9.88 -8.09
CA ASP A 34 -4.38 8.56 -8.72
C ASP A 34 -4.32 7.44 -7.67
N VAL A 35 -3.67 7.71 -6.53
CA VAL A 35 -3.48 6.74 -5.45
C VAL A 35 -3.65 7.38 -4.07
N VAL A 36 -4.29 6.68 -3.13
CA VAL A 36 -4.27 7.03 -1.69
C VAL A 36 -3.57 5.93 -0.90
N LEU A 37 -2.63 6.33 -0.05
CA LEU A 37 -2.00 5.47 0.95
C LEU A 37 -2.64 5.73 2.32
N GLY A 38 -3.20 4.70 2.94
CA GLY A 38 -3.82 4.77 4.27
C GLY A 38 -3.02 4.00 5.31
N ASP A 39 -2.38 4.70 6.23
CA ASP A 39 -1.53 4.14 7.30
C ASP A 39 -2.06 4.45 8.72
N ARG A 40 -3.34 4.80 8.80
CA ARG A 40 -4.03 5.24 10.03
C ARG A 40 -3.31 6.42 10.69
N HIS A 41 -2.81 7.35 9.88
CA HIS A 41 -2.01 8.49 10.34
C HIS A 41 -0.75 8.04 11.10
N GLY A 42 -0.05 7.04 10.55
CA GLY A 42 1.17 6.46 11.13
C GLY A 42 0.95 5.46 12.26
N GLN A 43 -0.30 5.04 12.52
CA GLN A 43 -0.60 4.08 13.59
C GLN A 43 -0.50 2.61 13.13
N SER A 44 -0.70 2.33 11.84
CA SER A 44 -0.74 0.94 11.36
C SER A 44 0.57 0.45 10.75
N CYS A 45 1.51 1.34 10.39
CA CYS A 45 2.84 0.96 9.91
C CYS A 45 3.90 2.02 10.25
N ALA A 46 5.17 1.68 10.03
CA ALA A 46 6.29 2.60 10.25
C ALA A 46 6.31 3.69 9.16
N PRO A 47 6.66 4.95 9.49
CA PRO A 47 6.59 6.07 8.56
C PRO A 47 7.50 5.90 7.33
N GLU A 48 8.62 5.18 7.48
CA GLU A 48 9.56 4.87 6.39
C GLU A 48 8.89 4.03 5.30
N LEU A 49 8.00 3.11 5.68
CA LEU A 49 7.27 2.27 4.73
C LEU A 49 6.31 3.10 3.88
N THR A 50 5.51 3.97 4.50
CA THR A 50 4.61 4.86 3.77
C THR A 50 5.39 5.80 2.85
N ALA A 51 6.49 6.37 3.34
CA ALA A 51 7.35 7.27 2.55
C ALA A 51 8.00 6.56 1.35
N PHE A 52 8.44 5.31 1.53
CA PHE A 52 8.99 4.50 0.46
C PHE A 52 7.96 4.25 -0.66
N LEU A 53 6.76 3.79 -0.30
CA LEU A 53 5.68 3.51 -1.25
C LEU A 53 5.25 4.78 -1.99
N GLU A 54 5.06 5.88 -1.27
CA GLU A 54 4.71 7.17 -1.85
C GLU A 54 5.76 7.61 -2.88
N LYS A 55 7.04 7.59 -2.52
CA LYS A 55 8.13 7.99 -3.40
C LYS A 55 8.20 7.11 -4.66
N LYS A 56 8.05 5.80 -4.51
CA LYS A 56 8.07 4.85 -5.64
C LYS A 56 6.91 5.10 -6.61
N LEU A 57 5.70 5.33 -6.09
CA LEU A 57 4.52 5.65 -6.90
C LEU A 57 4.65 7.02 -7.59
N MET A 58 5.13 8.04 -6.88
CA MET A 58 5.39 9.35 -7.47
C MET A 58 6.43 9.26 -8.60
N TYR A 59 7.47 8.44 -8.44
CA TYR A 59 8.47 8.19 -9.49
C TYR A 59 7.87 7.48 -10.72
N GLN A 60 6.83 6.66 -10.54
CA GLN A 60 6.06 6.06 -11.62
C GLN A 60 5.06 7.03 -12.28
N GLY A 61 4.97 8.27 -11.79
CA GLY A 61 4.13 9.33 -12.34
C GLY A 61 2.72 9.40 -11.75
N TYR A 62 2.46 8.75 -10.62
CA TYR A 62 1.17 8.84 -9.94
C TYR A 62 1.08 10.08 -9.05
N ALA A 63 -0.07 10.76 -9.07
CA ALA A 63 -0.44 11.69 -8.01
C ALA A 63 -0.87 10.91 -6.76
N VAL A 64 -0.11 10.99 -5.69
CA VAL A 64 -0.35 10.24 -4.44
C VAL A 64 -0.84 11.17 -3.34
N ARG A 65 -1.79 10.71 -2.53
CA ARG A 65 -2.18 11.34 -1.27
C ARG A 65 -2.04 10.36 -0.11
N ARG A 66 -1.85 10.90 1.09
CA ARG A 66 -1.88 10.12 2.33
C ARG A 66 -3.17 10.38 3.10
N ASN A 67 -3.76 9.31 3.58
CA ASN A 67 -4.86 9.28 4.53
C ASN A 67 -6.15 10.05 4.17
N ILE A 68 -6.24 10.62 2.96
CA ILE A 68 -7.36 11.45 2.53
C ILE A 68 -7.83 11.01 1.14
N PRO A 69 -9.11 10.65 0.97
CA PRO A 69 -10.14 10.51 2.01
C PRO A 69 -10.03 9.19 2.80
N TYR A 70 -9.11 8.30 2.41
CA TYR A 70 -8.98 6.96 2.96
C TYR A 70 -7.76 6.85 3.87
N ALA A 71 -7.99 6.90 5.19
CA ALA A 71 -6.95 6.79 6.21
C ALA A 71 -6.54 5.34 6.53
N GLY A 72 -7.18 4.34 5.94
CA GLY A 72 -7.12 2.98 6.47
C GLY A 72 -8.36 2.64 7.29
N GLY A 73 -8.92 1.45 7.07
CA GLY A 73 -10.12 0.94 7.75
C GLY A 73 -9.86 -0.07 8.87
N TYR A 74 -10.78 -1.02 8.98
CA TYR A 74 -10.74 -2.08 9.99
C TYR A 74 -9.47 -2.93 9.89
N ILE A 75 -9.07 -3.33 8.68
CA ILE A 75 -7.92 -4.22 8.45
C ILE A 75 -6.62 -3.56 8.92
N THR A 76 -6.30 -2.35 8.44
CA THR A 76 -5.12 -1.60 8.90
C THR A 76 -5.15 -1.33 10.40
N SER A 77 -6.29 -0.94 10.97
CA SER A 77 -6.40 -0.67 12.40
C SER A 77 -6.31 -1.91 13.29
N HIS A 78 -6.81 -3.05 12.83
CA HIS A 78 -6.89 -4.27 13.63
C HIS A 78 -5.60 -5.09 13.56
N TYR A 79 -4.98 -5.16 12.38
CA TYR A 79 -3.77 -5.97 12.16
C TYR A 79 -2.47 -5.17 12.27
N GLY A 80 -2.49 -3.85 12.03
CA GLY A 80 -1.31 -2.99 12.18
C GLY A 80 -0.85 -2.92 13.64
N LYS A 81 0.33 -3.46 13.91
CA LYS A 81 1.03 -3.43 15.21
C LYS A 81 2.52 -3.17 14.95
N PRO A 82 2.90 -1.96 14.50
CA PRO A 82 4.27 -1.69 14.04
C PRO A 82 5.34 -1.95 15.10
N VAL A 83 5.04 -1.71 16.39
CA VAL A 83 5.94 -2.03 17.52
C VAL A 83 6.21 -3.54 17.63
N GLN A 84 5.30 -4.38 17.15
CA GLN A 84 5.41 -5.85 17.13
C GLN A 84 5.92 -6.37 15.77
N GLY A 85 6.40 -5.50 14.87
CA GLY A 85 6.86 -5.87 13.54
C GLY A 85 5.74 -6.25 12.56
N ILE A 86 4.47 -6.01 12.88
CA ILE A 86 3.35 -6.23 11.95
C ILE A 86 2.93 -4.87 11.40
N HIS A 87 3.24 -4.59 10.14
CA HIS A 87 2.87 -3.36 9.48
C HIS A 87 1.67 -3.60 8.56
N ALA A 88 0.67 -2.73 8.59
CA ALA A 88 -0.46 -2.77 7.68
C ALA A 88 -0.64 -1.42 6.99
N ILE A 89 -0.81 -1.44 5.67
CA ILE A 89 -1.02 -0.22 4.88
C ILE A 89 -2.06 -0.48 3.78
N GLN A 90 -2.99 0.47 3.64
CA GLN A 90 -4.01 0.46 2.61
C GLN A 90 -3.51 1.18 1.35
N LEU A 91 -3.76 0.60 0.18
CA LEU A 91 -3.44 1.16 -1.13
C LEU A 91 -4.73 1.26 -1.95
N GLU A 92 -5.20 2.48 -2.22
CA GLU A 92 -6.38 2.74 -3.05
C GLU A 92 -5.95 3.23 -4.43
N ILE A 93 -6.27 2.50 -5.50
CA ILE A 93 -5.97 2.90 -6.88
C ILE A 93 -7.23 3.50 -7.51
N CYS A 94 -7.14 4.71 -8.07
CA CYS A 94 -8.23 5.30 -8.82
C CYS A 94 -8.58 4.44 -10.04
N ARG A 95 -9.84 4.02 -10.16
CA ARG A 95 -10.30 3.14 -11.26
C ARG A 95 -10.07 3.73 -12.65
N GLN A 96 -10.05 5.05 -12.81
CA GLN A 96 -9.72 5.68 -14.11
C GLN A 96 -8.32 5.35 -14.62
N ARG A 97 -7.41 4.88 -13.75
CA ARG A 97 -6.06 4.50 -14.15
C ARG A 97 -6.04 3.23 -14.99
N TYR A 98 -7.01 2.34 -14.79
CA TYR A 98 -6.98 1.02 -15.42
C TYR A 98 -8.33 0.54 -15.96
N LEU A 99 -9.44 1.23 -15.69
CA LEU A 99 -10.77 0.95 -16.24
C LEU A 99 -11.29 2.10 -17.10
N ASN A 100 -12.07 1.76 -18.12
CA ASN A 100 -13.02 2.68 -18.72
C ASN A 100 -14.26 2.75 -17.81
N LEU A 101 -14.56 3.93 -17.25
CA LEU A 101 -15.66 4.07 -16.29
C LEU A 101 -17.06 3.92 -16.90
N GLY A 102 -17.21 4.15 -18.20
CA GLY A 102 -18.49 3.99 -18.89
C GLY A 102 -18.84 2.53 -19.11
N THR A 103 -17.84 1.70 -19.43
CA THR A 103 -18.03 0.27 -19.74
C THR A 103 -17.66 -0.66 -18.59
N MET A 104 -16.94 -0.16 -17.57
CA MET A 104 -16.32 -0.93 -16.49
C MET A 104 -15.39 -2.06 -16.98
N THR A 105 -14.89 -1.95 -18.21
CA THR A 105 -13.90 -2.88 -18.77
C THR A 105 -12.49 -2.31 -18.60
N VAL A 106 -11.50 -3.19 -18.66
CA VAL A 106 -10.09 -2.78 -18.64
C VAL A 106 -9.79 -1.80 -19.77
N SER A 107 -9.07 -0.74 -19.43
CA SER A 107 -8.61 0.27 -20.38
C SER A 107 -7.27 -0.13 -21.00
N ARG A 108 -6.85 0.59 -22.05
CA ARG A 108 -5.51 0.45 -22.64
C ARG A 108 -4.35 0.65 -21.66
N ASN A 109 -4.60 1.27 -20.50
CA ASN A 109 -3.59 1.54 -19.48
C ASN A 109 -3.45 0.39 -18.47
N PHE A 110 -4.30 -0.65 -18.54
CA PHE A 110 -4.32 -1.73 -17.56
C PHE A 110 -2.98 -2.42 -17.40
N GLU A 111 -2.34 -2.81 -18.51
CA GLU A 111 -1.03 -3.49 -18.48
C GLU A 111 0.05 -2.62 -17.83
N LYS A 112 0.05 -1.31 -18.11
CA LYS A 112 0.98 -0.37 -17.47
C LYS A 112 0.76 -0.31 -15.96
N VAL A 113 -0.48 -0.19 -15.50
CA VAL A 113 -0.80 -0.18 -14.06
C VAL A 113 -0.43 -1.50 -13.41
N GLN A 114 -0.69 -2.63 -14.06
CA GLN A 114 -0.27 -3.95 -13.59
C GLN A 114 1.25 -4.03 -13.42
N GLN A 115 2.02 -3.63 -14.44
CA GLN A 115 3.49 -3.61 -14.38
C GLN A 115 3.99 -2.68 -13.27
N ASP A 116 3.38 -1.52 -13.09
CA ASP A 116 3.75 -0.58 -12.03
C ASP A 116 3.51 -1.17 -10.64
N MET A 117 2.37 -1.80 -10.40
CA MET A 117 2.06 -2.46 -9.13
C MET A 117 2.95 -3.68 -8.88
N THR A 118 3.27 -4.46 -9.91
CA THR A 118 4.25 -5.56 -9.80
C THR A 118 5.62 -5.01 -9.41
N SER A 119 6.08 -3.91 -10.02
CA SER A 119 7.34 -3.26 -9.64
C SER A 119 7.30 -2.69 -8.23
N LEU A 120 6.16 -2.16 -7.78
CA LEU A 120 5.97 -1.65 -6.42
C LEU A 120 6.11 -2.77 -5.38
N VAL A 121 5.43 -3.91 -5.59
CA VAL A 121 5.51 -5.08 -4.69
C VAL A 121 6.92 -5.68 -4.67
N ALA A 122 7.58 -5.79 -5.82
CA ALA A 122 8.97 -6.24 -5.88
C ALA A 122 9.91 -5.30 -5.11
N ALA A 123 9.76 -3.99 -5.30
CA ALA A 123 10.55 -3.00 -4.58
C ALA A 123 10.28 -3.04 -3.07
N LEU A 124 9.05 -3.35 -2.65
CA LEU A 124 8.69 -3.51 -1.25
C LEU A 124 9.36 -4.74 -0.61
N ALA A 125 9.46 -5.84 -1.36
CA ALA A 125 10.19 -7.02 -0.90
C ALA A 125 11.69 -6.71 -0.70
N GLU A 126 12.31 -5.92 -1.59
CA GLU A 126 13.69 -5.47 -1.43
C GLU A 126 13.86 -4.50 -0.26
N PHE A 127 12.93 -3.56 -0.06
CA PHE A 127 12.91 -2.67 1.10
C PHE A 127 12.92 -3.45 2.42
N LEU A 128 12.09 -4.50 2.52
CA LEU A 128 12.05 -5.37 3.70
C LEU A 128 13.38 -6.10 3.95
N LYS A 129 14.00 -6.66 2.90
CA LYS A 129 15.30 -7.32 3.03
C LYS A 129 16.35 -6.38 3.60
N HIS A 130 16.40 -5.14 3.11
CA HIS A 130 17.36 -4.16 3.59
C HIS A 130 17.14 -3.76 5.06
N GLN A 131 15.87 -3.61 5.50
CA GLN A 131 15.60 -3.34 6.91
C GLN A 131 15.93 -4.54 7.81
N MET A 132 15.61 -5.77 7.38
CA MET A 132 15.90 -6.98 8.15
C MET A 132 17.42 -7.23 8.32
N LEU A 133 18.23 -6.85 7.34
CA LEU A 133 19.70 -6.97 7.42
C LEU A 133 20.37 -5.86 8.25
N SER A 134 19.61 -4.85 8.68
CA SER A 134 20.10 -3.70 9.44
C SER A 134 19.79 -3.75 10.94
N VAL A 135 19.07 -4.78 11.39
CA VAL A 135 18.87 -5.06 12.83
C VAL A 135 20.02 -5.95 13.30
N PRO A 136 20.90 -5.50 14.22
CA PRO A 136 21.91 -6.38 14.80
C PRO A 136 21.22 -7.52 15.55
N ALA A 137 21.73 -8.73 15.38
CA ALA A 137 21.36 -9.88 16.20
C ALA A 137 21.72 -9.67 17.67
#